data_AF-A0A166YM24-F1
#
_entry.id   AF-A0A166YM24-F1
#
_cell.length_a   1.000
_cell.length_b   1.000
_cell.length_c   1.000
_cell.angle_alpha   90.00
_cell.angle_beta   90.00
_cell.angle_gamma   90.00
#
_symmetry.space_group_name_H-M   'P 1'
#
loop_
_entity.id
_entity.type
_entity.pdbx_description
1 polymer ?
#
loop_
_entity_poly.entity_id
_entity_poly.type
_entity_poly.pdbx_seq_one_letter_code
_entity_poly.pdbx_strand_id
1 'polypeptide(L)'
;MSPTRNALIAGPALRKAHSDIGYLAWEFLFGALGIQEYQLQHVQGHTISGYRLKHEKKTTIAALMRGGEPMALGISDTLPSAVFFHAKIPDDITKDHLHGQKTVILVDSVINSGRTMIQFIEHTRKEHKDIRIVVVAGVVQEETIVRGHAFAGAMQDHDVCVGALRVSSNKFVGFKGTDTGHRLFSTTHMA
;
A
#
# COMPACT_ATOMS: atom_id res chain seq x y z
N MET A 1 -1.58 -6.29 -14.06
CA MET A 1 -1.32 -7.39 -13.10
C MET A 1 -0.58 -8.60 -13.70
N SER A 2 -0.88 -9.08 -14.91
CA SER A 2 -0.32 -10.35 -15.41
C SER A 2 1.21 -10.51 -15.30
N PRO A 3 2.05 -9.49 -15.58
CA PRO A 3 3.49 -9.61 -15.42
C PRO A 3 3.96 -9.86 -13.97
N THR A 4 3.22 -9.39 -12.96
CA THR A 4 3.57 -9.62 -11.54
C THR A 4 3.35 -11.07 -11.10
N ARG A 5 2.61 -11.85 -11.90
CA ARG A 5 2.30 -13.26 -11.65
C ARG A 5 3.03 -14.21 -12.57
N ASN A 6 3.67 -13.72 -13.63
CA ASN A 6 4.43 -14.56 -14.54
C ASN A 6 5.66 -15.12 -13.81
N ALA A 7 5.70 -16.43 -13.60
CA ALA A 7 6.78 -17.12 -12.88
C ALA A 7 8.16 -16.93 -13.53
N LEU A 8 8.20 -16.64 -14.84
CA LEU A 8 9.43 -16.40 -15.59
C LEU A 8 10.02 -14.99 -15.37
N ILE A 9 9.26 -14.09 -14.74
CA ILE A 9 9.70 -12.73 -14.43
C ILE A 9 10.17 -12.67 -12.98
N ALA A 10 11.38 -12.19 -12.75
CA ALA A 10 11.98 -12.02 -11.42
C ALA A 10 12.90 -10.79 -11.38
N GLY A 11 13.37 -10.44 -10.19
CA GLY A 11 14.37 -9.38 -9.99
C GLY A 11 13.86 -8.00 -10.43
N PRO A 12 14.72 -7.17 -11.06
CA PRO A 12 14.37 -5.82 -11.50
C PRO A 12 13.12 -5.75 -12.40
N ALA A 13 12.93 -6.72 -13.31
CA ALA A 13 11.77 -6.74 -14.20
C ALA A 13 10.47 -6.96 -13.42
N LEU A 14 10.49 -7.81 -12.38
CA LEU A 14 9.33 -8.03 -11.52
C LEU A 14 9.03 -6.81 -10.65
N ARG A 15 10.08 -6.13 -10.13
CA ARG A 15 9.91 -4.87 -9.40
C ARG A 15 9.28 -3.79 -10.28
N LYS A 16 9.75 -3.64 -11.52
CA LYS A 16 9.16 -2.70 -12.49
C LYS A 16 7.70 -3.03 -12.76
N ALA A 17 7.35 -4.31 -12.95
CA ALA A 17 5.97 -4.72 -13.13
C ALA A 17 5.07 -4.40 -11.93
N HIS A 18 5.58 -4.45 -10.69
CA HIS A 18 4.85 -4.05 -9.49
C HIS A 18 4.72 -2.53 -9.34
N SER A 19 5.75 -1.77 -9.71
CA SER A 19 5.70 -0.30 -9.77
C SER A 19 4.71 0.18 -10.83
N ASP A 20 4.71 -0.44 -12.01
CA ASP A 20 3.84 -0.08 -13.13
C ASP A 20 2.36 -0.33 -12.88
N ILE A 21 2.01 -1.12 -11.88
CA ILE A 21 0.61 -1.31 -11.47
C ILE A 21 0.24 -0.47 -10.25
N GLY A 22 1.19 0.25 -9.65
CA GLY A 22 0.94 1.13 -8.50
C GLY A 22 -0.13 2.18 -8.83
N TYR A 23 -0.14 2.70 -10.07
CA TYR A 23 -1.17 3.65 -10.51
C TYR A 23 -2.59 3.04 -10.54
N LEU A 24 -2.75 1.71 -10.60
CA LEU A 24 -4.08 1.10 -10.54
C LEU A 24 -4.72 1.25 -9.16
N ALA A 25 -3.92 1.53 -8.13
CA ALA A 25 -4.45 1.90 -6.82
C ALA A 25 -5.18 3.25 -6.85
N TRP A 26 -5.03 4.05 -7.91
CA TRP A 26 -5.54 5.41 -7.96
C TRP A 26 -7.08 5.44 -8.01
N GLU A 27 -7.75 4.61 -8.80
CA GLU A 27 -9.23 4.56 -8.78
C GLU A 27 -9.78 4.27 -7.37
N PHE A 28 -9.14 3.34 -6.66
CA PHE A 28 -9.48 3.02 -5.28
C PHE A 28 -9.17 4.18 -4.33
N LEU A 29 -7.98 4.78 -4.39
CA LEU A 29 -7.56 5.87 -3.51
C LEU A 29 -8.44 7.11 -3.70
N PHE A 30 -8.86 7.42 -4.93
CA PHE A 30 -9.83 8.49 -5.20
C PHE A 30 -11.16 8.23 -4.50
N GLY A 31 -11.70 7.01 -4.62
CA GLY A 31 -12.94 6.64 -3.93
C GLY A 31 -12.80 6.66 -2.41
N ALA A 32 -11.65 6.23 -1.89
CA ALA A 32 -11.43 6.10 -0.45
C ALA A 32 -11.10 7.43 0.26
N LEU A 33 -10.44 8.36 -0.43
CA LEU A 33 -9.90 9.60 0.17
C LEU A 33 -10.49 10.87 -0.44
N GLY A 34 -11.04 10.80 -1.65
CA GLY A 34 -11.59 11.92 -2.39
C GLY A 34 -10.53 12.81 -3.05
N ILE A 35 -11.00 13.77 -3.84
CA ILE A 35 -10.16 14.80 -4.46
C ILE A 35 -10.32 16.15 -3.78
N GLN A 36 -9.33 17.01 -3.97
CA GLN A 36 -9.43 18.41 -3.64
C GLN A 36 -8.94 19.27 -4.79
N GLU A 37 -9.58 20.41 -4.95
CA GLU A 37 -9.06 21.51 -5.76
C GLU A 37 -7.85 22.14 -5.06
N TYR A 38 -6.89 22.60 -5.85
CA TYR A 38 -5.80 23.44 -5.37
C TYR A 38 -5.42 24.45 -6.44
N GLN A 39 -4.86 25.58 -5.99
CA GLN A 39 -4.39 26.63 -6.89
C GLN A 39 -2.96 26.34 -7.35
N LEU A 40 -2.71 26.46 -8.65
CA LEU A 40 -1.40 26.29 -9.27
C LEU A 40 -1.05 27.47 -10.17
N GLN A 41 0.25 27.80 -10.23
CA GLN A 41 0.74 28.84 -11.12
C GLN A 41 0.77 28.32 -12.56
N HIS A 42 -0.01 28.95 -13.42
CA HIS A 42 0.00 28.68 -14.85
C HIS A 42 1.29 29.22 -15.47
N VAL A 43 1.77 28.57 -16.53
CA VAL A 43 2.99 28.98 -17.25
C VAL A 43 2.92 30.39 -17.84
N GLN A 44 1.73 30.96 -17.96
CA GLN A 44 1.50 32.36 -18.40
C GLN A 44 1.43 33.36 -17.23
N GLY A 45 1.76 32.96 -16.00
CA GLY A 45 1.90 33.85 -14.84
C GLY A 45 0.61 34.17 -14.07
N HIS A 46 -0.52 33.58 -14.43
CA HIS A 46 -1.77 33.65 -13.65
C HIS A 46 -2.01 32.35 -12.88
N THR A 47 -2.93 32.37 -11.93
CA THR A 47 -3.27 31.17 -11.14
C THR A 47 -4.49 30.47 -11.75
N ILE A 48 -4.44 29.13 -11.82
CA ILE A 48 -5.57 28.28 -12.23
C ILE A 48 -5.84 27.19 -11.19
N SER A 49 -7.02 26.59 -11.30
CA SER A 49 -7.42 25.44 -10.50
C SER A 49 -6.87 24.14 -11.09
N GLY A 50 -6.25 23.33 -10.23
CA GLY A 50 -5.95 21.92 -10.50
C GLY A 50 -6.58 21.02 -9.44
N TYR A 51 -6.46 19.72 -9.64
CA TYR A 51 -7.02 18.71 -8.76
C TYR A 51 -5.96 17.70 -8.37
N ARG A 52 -6.05 17.23 -7.12
CA ARG A 52 -5.18 16.19 -6.57
C ARG A 52 -5.91 15.41 -5.50
N LEU A 53 -5.26 14.38 -4.96
CA LEU A 53 -5.77 13.65 -3.81
C LEU A 53 -6.00 14.60 -2.62
N LYS A 54 -7.15 14.44 -1.95
CA LYS A 54 -7.46 15.21 -0.75
C LYS A 54 -6.38 14.97 0.31
N HIS A 55 -5.81 16.07 0.80
CA HIS A 55 -4.72 16.06 1.79
C HIS A 55 -3.46 15.27 1.36
N GLU A 56 -3.10 15.24 0.08
CA GLU A 56 -1.87 14.57 -0.41
C GLU A 56 -0.61 14.95 0.40
N LYS A 57 -0.39 16.24 0.65
CA LYS A 57 0.73 16.75 1.48
C LYS A 57 0.72 16.30 2.95
N LYS A 58 -0.40 15.74 3.40
CA LYS A 58 -0.61 15.19 4.74
C LYS A 58 -0.92 13.69 4.65
N THR A 59 -0.40 13.03 3.63
CA THR A 59 -0.50 11.59 3.44
C THR A 59 0.89 10.99 3.55
N THR A 60 1.00 9.90 4.30
CA THR A 60 2.21 9.11 4.41
C THR A 60 2.00 7.75 3.74
N ILE A 61 2.94 7.31 2.91
CA ILE A 61 3.00 6.00 2.28
C ILE A 61 4.03 5.16 3.03
N ALA A 62 3.59 4.06 3.63
CA ALA A 62 4.45 3.09 4.28
C ALA A 62 4.59 1.85 3.38
N ALA A 63 5.78 1.68 2.81
CA ALA A 63 6.15 0.51 2.03
C ALA A 63 6.48 -0.67 2.98
N LEU A 64 5.60 -1.67 3.05
CA LEU A 64 5.84 -2.83 3.92
C LEU A 64 6.92 -3.73 3.33
N MET A 65 8.02 -3.83 4.06
CA MET A 65 9.21 -4.50 3.55
C MET A 65 9.07 -6.02 3.61
N ARG A 66 9.51 -6.74 2.58
CA ARG A 66 10.17 -6.24 1.35
C ARG A 66 9.23 -6.17 0.15
N GLY A 67 8.13 -6.94 0.19
CA GLY A 67 7.27 -7.14 -0.98
C GLY A 67 6.51 -5.90 -1.43
N GLY A 68 6.16 -5.01 -0.50
CA GLY A 68 5.37 -3.82 -0.76
C GLY A 68 6.11 -2.71 -1.51
N GLU A 69 7.44 -2.61 -1.35
CA GLU A 69 8.24 -1.47 -1.85
C GLU A 69 7.97 -1.14 -3.33
N PRO A 70 8.06 -2.09 -4.28
CA PRO A 70 7.94 -1.71 -5.69
C PRO A 70 6.56 -1.15 -6.04
N MET A 71 5.49 -1.68 -5.43
CA MET A 71 4.13 -1.14 -5.61
C MET A 71 3.98 0.22 -4.93
N ALA A 72 4.54 0.38 -3.73
CA ALA A 72 4.50 1.63 -2.99
C ALA A 72 5.21 2.76 -3.75
N LEU A 73 6.35 2.46 -4.40
CA LEU A 73 7.03 3.42 -5.28
C LEU A 73 6.14 3.86 -6.44
N GLY A 74 5.45 2.93 -7.09
CA GLY A 74 4.48 3.27 -8.15
C GLY A 74 3.31 4.14 -7.66
N ILE A 75 2.89 3.99 -6.41
CA ILE A 75 1.89 4.89 -5.79
C ILE A 75 2.51 6.26 -5.51
N SER A 76 3.74 6.29 -4.98
CA SER A 76 4.47 7.52 -4.68
C SER A 76 4.70 8.38 -5.92
N ASP A 77 4.94 7.77 -7.09
CA ASP A 77 5.07 8.48 -8.37
C ASP A 77 3.78 9.26 -8.72
N THR A 78 2.62 8.79 -8.26
CA THR A 78 1.32 9.44 -8.49
C THR A 78 0.91 10.42 -7.38
N LEU A 79 1.59 10.38 -6.22
CA LEU A 79 1.34 11.24 -5.06
C LEU A 79 2.65 11.95 -4.66
N PRO A 80 3.22 12.80 -5.53
CA PRO A 80 4.58 13.32 -5.39
C PRO A 80 4.80 14.17 -4.12
N SER A 81 3.72 14.65 -3.48
CA SER A 81 3.80 15.43 -2.25
C SER A 81 3.63 14.61 -0.97
N ALA A 82 3.33 13.32 -1.08
CA ALA A 82 3.17 12.43 0.08
C ALA A 82 4.53 12.07 0.68
N VAL A 83 4.57 11.86 2.00
CA VAL A 83 5.75 11.32 2.68
C VAL A 83 5.89 9.85 2.31
N PHE A 84 7.09 9.37 2.03
CA PHE A 84 7.36 7.97 1.72
C PHE A 84 8.40 7.39 2.66
N PHE A 85 8.15 6.21 3.24
CA PHE A 85 9.14 5.50 4.03
C PHE A 85 8.96 3.98 3.95
N HIS A 86 10.03 3.26 4.29
CA HIS A 86 10.04 1.81 4.37
C HIS A 86 9.75 1.36 5.81
N ALA A 87 8.86 0.38 5.98
CA ALA A 87 8.54 -0.20 7.27
C ALA A 87 8.68 -1.71 7.20
N LYS A 88 9.63 -2.29 7.94
CA LYS A 88 9.83 -3.73 8.04
C LYS A 88 9.03 -4.32 9.19
N ILE A 89 8.90 -3.59 10.29
CA ILE A 89 8.12 -3.96 11.47
C ILE A 89 7.18 -2.80 11.86
N PRO A 90 6.11 -3.08 12.62
CA PRO A 90 5.17 -2.04 13.05
C PRO A 90 5.87 -0.85 13.74
N ASP A 91 6.85 -1.12 14.60
CA ASP A 91 7.61 -0.10 15.35
C ASP A 91 8.40 0.88 14.46
N ASP A 92 8.64 0.56 13.19
CA ASP A 92 9.24 1.50 12.24
C ASP A 92 8.29 2.67 11.93
N ILE A 93 6.98 2.52 12.19
CA ILE A 93 6.02 3.63 12.14
C ILE A 93 6.08 4.38 13.46
N THR A 94 6.86 5.46 13.49
CA THR A 94 7.04 6.32 14.66
C THR A 94 6.09 7.53 14.61
N LYS A 95 5.99 8.25 15.73
CA LYS A 95 5.22 9.51 15.80
C LYS A 95 5.67 10.55 14.79
N ASP A 96 6.96 10.58 14.46
CA ASP A 96 7.51 11.55 13.50
C ASP A 96 6.98 11.30 12.08
N HIS A 97 6.78 10.04 11.71
CA HIS A 97 6.16 9.67 10.42
C HIS A 97 4.67 10.05 10.34
N LEU A 98 4.01 10.21 11.49
CA LEU A 98 2.58 10.49 11.60
C LEU A 98 2.27 11.96 11.97
N HIS A 99 3.27 12.71 12.42
CA HIS A 99 3.07 14.07 12.91
C HIS A 99 2.54 15.00 11.82
N GLY A 100 1.39 15.64 12.07
CA GLY A 100 0.73 16.54 11.12
C GLY A 100 0.08 15.84 9.91
N GLN A 101 0.15 14.51 9.86
CA GLN A 101 -0.45 13.68 8.81
C GLN A 101 -1.92 13.42 9.08
N LYS A 102 -2.69 13.20 8.02
CA LYS A 102 -4.11 12.88 8.05
C LYS A 102 -4.40 11.47 7.56
N THR A 103 -3.50 10.90 6.76
CA THR A 103 -3.68 9.58 6.16
C THR A 103 -2.37 8.80 6.18
N VAL A 104 -2.45 7.51 6.47
CA VAL A 104 -1.39 6.53 6.21
C VAL A 104 -1.89 5.52 5.19
N ILE A 105 -1.12 5.29 4.14
CA ILE A 105 -1.32 4.26 3.14
C ILE A 105 -0.32 3.14 3.43
N LEU A 106 -0.79 2.00 3.93
CA LEU A 106 0.00 0.80 4.14
C LEU A 106 0.00 -0.03 2.85
N VAL A 107 1.18 -0.29 2.28
CA VAL A 107 1.29 -0.94 0.97
C VAL A 107 2.04 -2.26 1.09
N ASP A 108 1.42 -3.34 0.62
CA ASP A 108 2.07 -4.65 0.49
C ASP A 108 1.74 -5.32 -0.85
N SER A 109 2.61 -6.16 -1.35
CA SER A 109 2.34 -6.96 -2.56
C SER A 109 1.24 -8.01 -2.33
N VAL A 110 1.21 -8.65 -1.15
CA VAL A 110 0.34 -9.79 -0.87
C VAL A 110 -0.10 -9.80 0.60
N ILE A 111 -1.41 -9.77 0.83
CA ILE A 111 -2.02 -10.05 2.14
C ILE A 111 -2.50 -11.51 2.14
N ASN A 112 -1.72 -12.40 2.76
CA ASN A 112 -2.02 -13.84 2.77
C ASN A 112 -2.86 -14.29 3.97
N SER A 113 -2.44 -13.96 5.20
CA SER A 113 -3.18 -14.30 6.43
C SER A 113 -3.74 -13.07 7.15
N GLY A 114 -3.41 -11.87 6.69
CA GLY A 114 -3.76 -10.61 7.35
C GLY A 114 -2.97 -10.31 8.63
N ARG A 115 -2.28 -11.28 9.25
CA ARG A 115 -1.61 -11.10 10.55
C ARG A 115 -0.66 -9.90 10.58
N THR A 116 0.24 -9.79 9.60
CA THR A 116 1.17 -8.65 9.52
C THR A 116 0.41 -7.33 9.40
N MET A 117 -0.60 -7.27 8.55
CA MET A 117 -1.38 -6.04 8.35
C MET A 117 -2.16 -5.63 9.60
N ILE A 118 -2.71 -6.58 10.35
CA ILE A 118 -3.36 -6.32 11.66
C ILE A 118 -2.38 -5.62 12.61
N GLN A 119 -1.15 -6.15 12.74
CA GLN A 119 -0.14 -5.56 13.62
C GLN A 119 0.22 -4.12 13.20
N PHE A 120 0.34 -3.85 11.89
CA PHE A 120 0.59 -2.50 11.39
C PHE A 120 -0.60 -1.55 11.63
N ILE A 121 -1.84 -2.02 11.46
CA ILE A 121 -3.05 -1.22 11.73
C ILE A 121 -3.13 -0.87 13.22
N GLU A 122 -3.03 -1.88 14.10
CA GLU A 122 -3.12 -1.71 15.55
C GLU A 122 -2.03 -0.76 16.07
N HIS A 123 -0.79 -0.93 15.60
CA HIS A 123 0.31 -0.06 15.96
C HIS A 123 0.11 1.37 15.46
N THR A 124 -0.28 1.55 14.20
CA THR A 124 -0.55 2.89 13.64
C THR A 124 -1.66 3.59 14.43
N ARG A 125 -2.70 2.85 14.85
CA ARG A 125 -3.78 3.37 15.70
C ARG A 125 -3.32 3.75 17.09
N LYS A 126 -2.43 2.96 17.68
CA LYS A 126 -1.82 3.25 18.98
C LYS A 126 -1.00 4.55 18.93
N GLU A 127 -0.22 4.75 17.87
CA GLU A 127 0.60 5.94 17.70
C GLU A 127 -0.21 7.18 17.28
N HIS A 128 -1.29 7.01 16.51
CA HIS A 128 -2.18 8.09 16.11
C HIS A 128 -3.65 7.65 16.04
N LYS A 129 -4.40 7.94 17.11
CA LYS A 129 -5.79 7.47 17.31
C LYS A 129 -6.73 7.75 16.14
N ASP A 130 -6.66 8.94 15.54
CA ASP A 130 -7.65 9.40 14.56
C ASP A 130 -7.15 9.49 13.10
N ILE A 131 -5.92 9.02 12.78
CA ILE A 131 -5.36 9.13 11.42
C ILE A 131 -6.13 8.26 10.44
N ARG A 132 -6.48 8.66 9.22
CA ARG A 132 -7.12 7.73 8.27
C ARG A 132 -6.13 6.62 7.88
N ILE A 133 -6.54 5.36 7.92
CA ILE A 133 -5.70 4.23 7.48
C ILE A 133 -6.31 3.64 6.21
N VAL A 134 -5.49 3.53 5.18
CA VAL A 134 -5.84 2.87 3.93
C VAL A 134 -4.80 1.80 3.65
N VAL A 135 -5.24 0.62 3.24
CA VAL A 135 -4.37 -0.47 2.86
C VAL A 135 -4.48 -0.67 1.35
N VAL A 136 -3.35 -0.81 0.67
CA VAL A 136 -3.29 -1.15 -0.75
C VAL A 136 -2.50 -2.43 -0.92
N ALA A 137 -3.09 -3.39 -1.62
CA ALA A 137 -2.44 -4.66 -1.89
C ALA A 137 -2.57 -5.13 -3.34
N GLY A 138 -1.52 -5.79 -3.85
CA GLY A 138 -1.59 -6.45 -5.15
C GLY A 138 -2.50 -7.68 -5.15
N VAL A 139 -2.42 -8.48 -4.09
CA VAL A 139 -3.26 -9.66 -3.90
C VAL A 139 -3.73 -9.72 -2.46
N VAL A 140 -5.03 -9.96 -2.25
CA VAL A 140 -5.59 -10.30 -0.94
C VAL A 140 -6.18 -11.70 -1.02
N GLN A 141 -5.92 -12.49 0.02
CA GLN A 141 -6.44 -13.85 0.13
C GLN A 141 -7.90 -13.81 0.60
N GLU A 142 -8.80 -14.54 -0.07
CA GLU A 142 -10.25 -14.32 0.07
C GLU A 142 -10.78 -14.58 1.48
N GLU A 143 -10.31 -15.61 2.18
CA GLU A 143 -10.75 -15.91 3.54
C GLU A 143 -10.37 -14.80 4.53
N THR A 144 -9.35 -14.00 4.23
CA THR A 144 -8.92 -12.92 5.13
C THR A 144 -9.92 -11.77 5.22
N ILE A 145 -10.76 -11.60 4.20
CA ILE A 145 -11.78 -10.53 4.10
C ILE A 145 -13.20 -11.04 4.37
N VAL A 146 -13.36 -12.34 4.66
CA VAL A 146 -14.65 -12.92 5.06
C VAL A 146 -15.01 -12.45 6.47
N ARG A 147 -16.31 -12.14 6.68
CA ARG A 147 -16.82 -11.74 7.99
C ARG A 147 -16.49 -12.79 9.06
N GLY A 148 -15.95 -12.33 10.19
CA GLY A 148 -15.50 -13.20 11.29
C GLY A 148 -14.03 -13.58 11.22
N HIS A 149 -13.34 -13.32 10.10
CA HIS A 149 -11.88 -13.39 10.07
C HIS A 149 -11.27 -12.22 10.85
N ALA A 150 -10.15 -12.46 11.54
CA ALA A 150 -9.49 -11.46 12.39
C ALA A 150 -9.12 -10.17 11.63
N PHE A 151 -8.68 -10.30 10.38
CA PHE A 151 -8.34 -9.14 9.55
C PHE A 151 -9.58 -8.32 9.16
N ALA A 152 -10.69 -8.98 8.80
CA ALA A 152 -11.96 -8.30 8.56
C ALA A 152 -12.49 -7.61 9.84
N GLY A 153 -12.28 -8.21 11.02
CA GLY A 153 -12.55 -7.59 12.32
C GLY A 153 -11.73 -6.32 12.53
N ALA A 154 -10.40 -6.40 12.39
CA ALA A 154 -9.52 -5.24 12.51
C ALA A 154 -9.86 -4.12 11.52
N MET A 155 -10.30 -4.46 10.30
CA MET A 155 -10.78 -3.47 9.33
C MET A 155 -12.01 -2.72 9.84
N GLN A 156 -12.96 -3.43 10.44
CA GLN A 156 -14.18 -2.85 11.01
C GLN A 156 -13.88 -2.01 12.26
N ASP A 157 -13.10 -2.56 13.18
CA ASP A 157 -12.79 -1.94 14.48
C ASP A 157 -11.97 -0.64 14.34
N HIS A 158 -11.16 -0.53 13.29
CA HIS A 158 -10.27 0.61 13.05
C HIS A 158 -10.66 1.50 11.86
N ASP A 159 -11.83 1.24 11.25
CA ASP A 159 -12.34 1.94 10.06
C ASP A 159 -11.28 2.02 8.94
N VAL A 160 -10.77 0.86 8.54
CA VAL A 160 -9.72 0.71 7.52
C VAL A 160 -10.34 0.35 6.19
N CYS A 161 -10.00 1.12 5.15
CA CYS A 161 -10.32 0.75 3.77
C CYS A 161 -9.19 -0.09 3.17
N VAL A 162 -9.54 -1.23 2.57
CA VAL A 162 -8.59 -2.10 1.86
C VAL A 162 -8.89 -2.10 0.37
N GLY A 163 -7.90 -1.74 -0.44
CA GLY A 163 -7.94 -1.82 -1.89
C GLY A 163 -7.06 -2.96 -2.36
N ALA A 164 -7.63 -3.92 -3.09
CA ALA A 164 -6.92 -5.04 -3.65
C ALA A 164 -7.01 -5.02 -5.18
N LEU A 165 -5.87 -5.16 -5.88
CA LEU A 165 -5.90 -5.33 -7.34
C LEU A 165 -6.44 -6.71 -7.75
N ARG A 166 -6.42 -7.68 -6.82
CA ARG A 166 -6.99 -9.01 -7.01
C ARG A 166 -7.33 -9.65 -5.66
N VAL A 167 -8.45 -10.37 -5.63
CA VAL A 167 -8.77 -11.33 -4.57
C VAL A 167 -8.43 -12.76 -5.06
N SER A 168 -7.89 -13.60 -4.19
CA SER A 168 -7.40 -14.93 -4.54
C SER A 168 -7.89 -15.99 -3.56
N SER A 169 -8.54 -17.04 -4.07
CA SER A 169 -8.88 -18.27 -3.33
C SER A 169 -7.66 -19.13 -2.98
N ASN A 170 -6.57 -18.99 -3.74
CA ASN A 170 -5.34 -19.69 -3.44
C ASN A 170 -4.71 -19.14 -2.16
N LYS A 171 -4.75 -19.93 -1.09
CA LYS A 171 -3.97 -19.71 0.11
C LYS A 171 -2.51 -20.07 -0.14
N PHE A 172 -1.60 -19.12 0.05
CA PHE A 172 -0.19 -19.43 -0.11
C PHE A 172 0.29 -20.22 1.10
N VAL A 173 0.67 -21.48 0.89
CA VAL A 173 1.26 -22.37 1.90
C VAL A 173 2.75 -22.56 1.60
N GLY A 174 3.51 -21.45 1.64
CA GLY A 174 4.97 -21.47 1.76
C GLY A 174 5.73 -22.42 0.84
N PHE A 175 5.49 -22.43 -0.48
CA PHE A 175 6.35 -23.19 -1.39
C PHE A 175 7.61 -22.37 -1.71
N LYS A 176 8.72 -22.73 -1.06
CA LYS A 176 10.04 -22.10 -1.20
C LYS A 176 10.39 -21.91 -2.68
N GLY A 177 10.65 -20.66 -3.08
CA GLY A 177 10.91 -20.25 -4.47
C GLY A 177 9.80 -19.43 -5.14
N THR A 178 8.56 -19.46 -4.63
CA THR A 178 7.42 -18.71 -5.19
C THR A 178 7.01 -17.48 -4.36
N ASP A 179 7.68 -17.25 -3.22
CA ASP A 179 7.49 -16.06 -2.39
C ASP A 179 7.77 -14.78 -3.19
N THR A 180 6.85 -13.82 -3.11
CA THR A 180 6.92 -12.57 -3.87
C THR A 180 8.17 -11.77 -3.49
N GLY A 181 8.50 -11.66 -2.19
CA GLY A 181 9.69 -10.95 -1.73
C GLY A 181 10.97 -11.56 -2.31
N HIS A 182 11.13 -12.88 -2.23
CA HIS A 182 12.29 -13.56 -2.77
C HIS A 182 12.42 -13.40 -4.29
N ARG A 183 11.32 -13.45 -5.03
CA ARG A 183 11.31 -13.24 -6.49
C ARG A 183 11.63 -11.79 -6.87
N LEU A 184 11.17 -10.80 -6.11
CA LEU A 184 11.43 -9.38 -6.39
C LEU A 184 12.92 -9.03 -6.29
N PHE A 185 13.64 -9.68 -5.37
CA PHE A 185 15.04 -9.38 -5.08
C PHE A 185 16.00 -10.51 -5.47
N SER A 186 15.55 -11.49 -6.26
CA SER A 186 16.36 -12.63 -6.73
C SER A 186 17.04 -13.42 -5.60
N THR A 187 16.39 -13.51 -4.44
CA THR A 187 16.90 -14.22 -3.25
C THR A 187 16.22 -15.57 -3.04
N THR A 188 15.68 -16.18 -4.11
CA THR A 188 14.96 -17.47 -4.03
C THR A 188 15.83 -18.63 -3.57
N HIS A 189 17.16 -18.57 -3.76
CA HIS A 189 18.11 -19.53 -3.23
C HIS A 189 18.26 -19.50 -1.70
N MET A 190 17.76 -18.43 -1.04
CA MET A 190 17.79 -18.25 0.41
C MET A 190 16.49 -18.71 1.10
N ALA A 191 15.53 -19.26 0.34
CA ALA A 191 14.17 -19.57 0.81
C ALA A 191 14.05 -20.90 1.57
#